data_AF-A0A4R1IB73-F1
#
_entry.id   AF-A0A4R1IB73-F1
#
_cell.length_a   1.000
_cell.length_b   1.000
_cell.length_c   1.000
_cell.angle_alpha   90.00
_cell.angle_beta   90.00
_cell.angle_gamma   90.00
#
_symmetry.space_group_name_H-M   'P 1'
#
loop_
_entity.id
_entity.type
_entity.pdbx_description
1 polymer ?
#
loop_
_entity_poly.entity_id
_entity_poly.type
_entity_poly.pdbx_seq_one_letter_code
_entity_poly.pdbx_strand_id
1 'polypeptide(L)'
;MSDDFTEPTLSYWQELASDPPARFSFAPPHRHGYPVRLADGRVLVLPLRRLPDGVHAAASLIANQASHAVLSALADAMTDEARALQADCVVGLPTLGLSFAALVAERLGHSRYAPLGYSKKFWYRDELSEPVSSITSPEAGKRLRLDPNLLPLVKGRRVLLVDDAISTGATALAAFRLLERAGARLAGMVVAMKQTNRWIAAMAGVLAPEQVRAAYGCPLFTLREDGWWPVEATLPDVP
;
A
#
# COMPACT_ATOMS: atom_id res chain seq x y z
N MET A 1 27.88 -20.59 -4.47
CA MET A 1 26.61 -20.30 -3.80
C MET A 1 25.95 -19.19 -4.59
N SER A 2 24.74 -19.40 -5.11
CA SER A 2 23.99 -18.33 -5.78
C SER A 2 23.73 -17.25 -4.74
N ASP A 3 24.16 -16.01 -5.00
CA ASP A 3 23.78 -14.87 -4.17
C ASP A 3 22.27 -14.68 -4.34
N ASP A 4 21.50 -14.92 -3.29
CA ASP A 4 20.03 -14.75 -3.31
C ASP A 4 19.65 -13.26 -3.29
N PHE A 5 20.62 -12.34 -3.21
CA PHE A 5 20.44 -10.90 -3.20
C PHE A 5 19.45 -10.43 -2.12
N THR A 6 19.41 -11.13 -0.99
CA THR A 6 18.59 -10.78 0.17
C THR A 6 19.48 -10.58 1.40
N GLU A 7 19.10 -9.66 2.29
CA GLU A 7 19.85 -9.37 3.52
C GLU A 7 18.88 -9.02 4.68
N PRO A 8 19.35 -9.03 5.94
CA PRO A 8 18.56 -8.58 7.08
C PRO A 8 18.07 -7.14 6.89
N THR A 9 16.81 -6.87 7.25
CA THR A 9 16.16 -5.58 6.97
C THR A 9 16.20 -4.58 8.13
N LEU A 10 17.01 -4.82 9.17
CA LEU A 10 17.04 -4.00 10.38
C LEU A 10 17.36 -2.52 10.10
N SER A 11 18.22 -2.22 9.13
CA SER A 11 18.62 -0.86 8.76
C SER A 11 17.71 -0.21 7.72
N TYR A 12 16.74 -0.94 7.16
CA TYR A 12 15.83 -0.39 6.16
C TYR A 12 14.68 0.36 6.81
N TRP A 13 14.13 1.34 6.09
CA TRP A 13 13.02 2.20 6.54
C TRP A 13 13.30 3.01 7.81
N GLN A 14 14.58 3.21 8.17
CA GLN A 14 14.95 3.96 9.37
C GLN A 14 15.23 5.44 9.09
N GLU A 15 15.71 5.76 7.89
CA GLU A 15 16.16 7.11 7.55
C GLU A 15 15.75 7.49 6.12
N LEU A 16 15.63 8.80 5.90
CA LEU A 16 15.52 9.41 4.58
C LEU A 16 16.81 10.17 4.29
N ALA A 17 17.41 9.92 3.14
CA ALA A 17 18.66 10.55 2.73
C ALA A 17 18.42 11.62 1.65
N SER A 18 19.38 12.51 1.42
CA SER A 18 19.35 13.44 0.29
C SER A 18 19.76 12.79 -1.04
N ASP A 19 20.55 11.70 -0.98
CA ASP A 19 21.00 10.91 -2.12
C ASP A 19 21.08 9.42 -1.69
N PRO A 20 21.04 8.43 -2.60
CA PRO A 20 21.21 7.03 -2.23
C PRO A 20 22.52 6.81 -1.45
N PRO A 21 22.48 6.08 -0.31
CA PRO A 21 23.72 5.69 0.38
C PRO A 21 24.67 4.96 -0.56
N ALA A 22 25.98 5.11 -0.39
CA ALA A 22 27.01 4.69 -1.35
C ALA A 22 26.93 3.24 -1.89
N ARG A 23 26.29 2.32 -1.16
CA ARG A 23 26.07 0.93 -1.59
C ARG A 23 24.85 0.72 -2.50
N PHE A 24 24.10 1.78 -2.79
CA PHE A 24 22.90 1.79 -3.62
C PHE A 24 23.05 2.82 -4.74
N SER A 25 22.37 2.57 -5.85
CA SER A 25 22.34 3.45 -7.02
C SER A 25 20.93 3.49 -7.58
N PHE A 26 20.54 4.61 -8.16
CA PHE A 26 19.33 4.69 -8.98
C PHE A 26 19.47 3.88 -10.27
N ALA A 27 20.68 3.70 -10.78
CA ALA A 27 20.92 2.91 -11.97
C ALA A 27 21.00 1.40 -11.63
N PRO A 28 20.42 0.53 -12.48
CA PRO A 28 20.61 -0.91 -12.36
C PRO A 28 22.06 -1.32 -12.71
N PRO A 29 22.49 -2.55 -12.38
CA PRO A 29 21.73 -3.58 -11.66
C PRO A 29 21.58 -3.26 -10.17
N HIS A 30 20.43 -3.61 -9.60
CA HIS A 30 20.23 -3.59 -8.14
C HIS A 30 20.54 -4.95 -7.54
N ARG A 31 20.87 -4.99 -6.24
CA ARG A 31 21.12 -6.25 -5.51
C ARG A 31 20.21 -6.36 -4.30
N HIS A 32 20.57 -5.69 -3.21
CA HIS A 32 19.85 -5.84 -1.94
C HIS A 32 18.72 -4.82 -1.74
N GLY A 33 18.81 -3.66 -2.40
CA GLY A 33 17.87 -2.57 -2.20
C GLY A 33 17.66 -1.71 -3.43
N TYR A 34 16.53 -1.02 -3.44
CA TYR A 34 16.06 -0.16 -4.50
C TYR A 34 15.78 1.25 -3.92
N PRO A 35 16.58 2.27 -4.31
CA PRO A 35 16.32 3.64 -3.89
C PRO A 35 15.16 4.24 -4.68
N VAL A 36 14.17 4.78 -3.96
CA VAL A 36 13.10 5.61 -4.52
C VAL A 36 13.25 7.04 -4.07
N ARG A 37 12.93 7.98 -4.95
CA ARG A 37 12.91 9.41 -4.65
C ARG A 37 11.47 9.84 -4.39
N LEU A 38 11.25 10.43 -3.23
CA LEU A 38 9.96 10.99 -2.82
C LEU A 38 9.73 12.34 -3.50
N ALA A 39 8.50 12.84 -3.45
CA ALA A 39 8.12 14.12 -4.07
C ALA A 39 8.93 15.32 -3.56
N ASP A 40 9.37 15.29 -2.29
CA ASP A 40 10.21 16.32 -1.68
C ASP A 40 11.72 16.18 -1.98
N GLY A 41 12.09 15.23 -2.84
CA GLY A 41 13.46 14.97 -3.26
C GLY A 41 14.25 14.03 -2.34
N ARG A 42 13.75 13.70 -1.13
CA ARG A 42 14.41 12.75 -0.23
C ARG A 42 14.34 11.33 -0.80
N VAL A 43 15.30 10.51 -0.40
CA VAL A 43 15.49 9.15 -0.88
C VAL A 43 15.18 8.16 0.24
N LEU A 44 14.33 7.19 -0.07
CA LEU A 44 14.08 6.01 0.75
C LEU A 44 14.63 4.78 0.02
N VAL A 45 15.44 3.96 0.71
CA VAL A 45 15.87 2.68 0.15
C VAL A 45 14.98 1.56 0.67
N LEU A 46 14.47 0.76 -0.26
CA LEU A 46 13.59 -0.38 0.02
C LEU A 46 14.35 -1.68 -0.18
N PRO A 47 14.24 -2.67 0.73
CA PRO A 47 14.87 -3.96 0.51
C PRO A 47 14.14 -4.72 -0.59
N LEU A 48 14.92 -5.36 -1.47
CA LEU A 48 14.43 -6.24 -2.52
C LEU A 48 14.17 -7.64 -1.95
N ARG A 49 13.04 -8.22 -2.35
CA ARG A 49 12.60 -9.55 -1.97
C ARG A 49 12.46 -10.40 -3.23
N ARG A 50 13.24 -11.48 -3.30
CA ARG A 50 13.07 -12.51 -4.33
C ARG A 50 11.69 -13.13 -4.21
N LEU A 51 10.98 -13.24 -5.33
CA LEU A 51 9.68 -13.89 -5.39
C LEU A 51 9.82 -15.42 -5.50
N PRO A 52 8.78 -16.20 -5.16
CA PRO A 52 8.84 -17.67 -5.18
C PRO A 52 9.17 -18.30 -6.54
N ASP A 53 8.92 -17.59 -7.64
CA ASP A 53 9.29 -18.05 -8.99
C ASP A 53 10.82 -18.05 -9.24
N GLY A 54 11.58 -17.46 -8.33
CA GLY A 54 13.04 -17.45 -8.35
C GLY A 54 13.67 -16.52 -9.40
N VAL A 55 12.88 -15.93 -10.29
CA VAL A 55 13.37 -15.10 -11.42
C VAL A 55 12.91 -13.65 -11.32
N HIS A 56 12.02 -13.34 -10.38
CA HIS A 56 11.58 -11.98 -10.11
C HIS A 56 11.88 -11.54 -8.68
N ALA A 57 11.88 -10.22 -8.47
CA ALA A 57 11.90 -9.61 -7.15
C ALA A 57 10.95 -8.40 -7.07
N ALA A 58 10.61 -8.00 -5.85
CA ALA A 58 9.85 -6.79 -5.56
C ALA A 58 10.49 -6.00 -4.41
N ALA A 59 10.42 -4.68 -4.48
CA ALA A 59 10.71 -3.82 -3.33
C ALA A 59 9.63 -4.01 -2.25
N SER A 60 10.03 -3.96 -0.98
CA SER A 60 9.11 -4.15 0.15
C SER A 60 9.08 -2.95 1.10
N LEU A 61 7.89 -2.66 1.61
CA LEU A 61 7.68 -1.74 2.73
C LEU A 61 7.01 -2.52 3.85
N ILE A 62 7.53 -2.39 5.07
CA ILE A 62 6.88 -2.91 6.27
C ILE A 62 6.64 -1.74 7.22
N ALA A 63 5.46 -1.12 7.12
CA ALA A 63 5.19 0.19 7.74
C ALA A 63 5.45 0.22 9.25
N ASN A 64 5.11 -0.87 9.97
CA ASN A 64 5.30 -0.95 11.42
C ASN A 64 6.73 -1.30 11.87
N GLN A 65 7.67 -1.44 10.93
CA GLN A 65 9.12 -1.52 11.19
C GLN A 65 9.84 -0.22 10.81
N ALA A 66 9.17 0.72 10.14
CA ALA A 66 9.75 2.00 9.78
C ALA A 66 9.93 2.90 11.02
N SER A 67 10.96 3.74 11.01
CA SER A 67 11.10 4.77 12.03
C SER A 67 9.94 5.76 11.97
N HIS A 68 9.65 6.43 13.08
CA HIS A 68 8.62 7.46 13.12
C HIS A 68 8.89 8.59 12.12
N ALA A 69 10.15 8.92 11.86
CA ALA A 69 10.53 9.95 10.89
C ALA A 69 10.15 9.53 9.46
N VAL A 70 10.45 8.29 9.06
CA VAL A 70 10.06 7.76 7.74
C VAL A 70 8.55 7.63 7.64
N LEU A 71 7.89 7.07 8.66
CA LEU A 71 6.44 6.91 8.69
C LEU A 71 5.72 8.27 8.58
N SER A 72 6.19 9.27 9.32
CA SER A 72 5.64 10.63 9.28
C SER A 72 5.77 11.21 7.88
N ALA A 73 6.97 11.19 7.29
CA ALA A 73 7.23 11.76 5.98
C ALA A 73 6.43 11.10 4.85
N LEU A 74 6.31 9.77 4.88
CA LEU A 74 5.46 9.04 3.93
C LEU A 74 3.99 9.41 4.11
N ALA A 75 3.52 9.55 5.35
CA ALA A 75 2.16 9.96 5.62
C ALA A 75 1.89 11.43 5.25
N ASP A 76 2.88 12.32 5.31
CA ASP A 76 2.80 13.69 4.77
C ASP A 76 2.57 13.64 3.25
N ALA A 77 3.44 12.92 2.51
CA ALA A 77 3.31 12.75 1.07
C ALA A 77 1.98 12.11 0.64
N MET A 78 1.53 11.06 1.36
CA MET A 78 0.21 10.47 1.15
C MET A 78 -0.93 11.45 1.42
N THR A 79 -0.78 12.33 2.41
CA THR A 79 -1.81 13.33 2.72
C THR A 79 -1.94 14.34 1.60
N ASP A 80 -0.83 14.83 1.06
CA ASP A 80 -0.84 15.81 -0.03
C ASP A 80 -1.57 15.25 -1.27
N GLU A 81 -1.29 13.99 -1.61
CA GLU A 81 -2.04 13.27 -2.65
C GLU A 81 -3.53 13.11 -2.32
N ALA A 82 -3.85 12.76 -1.07
CA ALA A 82 -5.22 12.54 -0.65
C ALA A 82 -6.11 13.79 -0.73
N ARG A 83 -5.55 14.99 -0.61
CA ARG A 83 -6.32 16.25 -0.64
C ARG A 83 -7.11 16.41 -1.94
N ALA A 84 -6.55 16.00 -3.07
CA ALA A 84 -7.20 16.09 -4.38
C ALA A 84 -8.46 15.20 -4.50
N LEU A 85 -8.60 14.18 -3.64
CA LEU A 85 -9.72 13.24 -3.68
C LEU A 85 -10.97 13.75 -2.94
N GLN A 86 -10.83 14.79 -2.10
CA GLN A 86 -11.94 15.44 -1.38
C GLN A 86 -12.88 14.44 -0.69
N ALA A 87 -12.29 13.58 0.15
CA ALA A 87 -13.04 12.59 0.90
C ALA A 87 -13.69 13.17 2.15
N ASP A 88 -14.81 12.56 2.54
CA ASP A 88 -15.60 12.87 3.72
C ASP A 88 -15.08 12.20 5.00
N CYS A 89 -14.41 11.06 4.85
CA CYS A 89 -13.78 10.30 5.91
C CYS A 89 -12.75 9.30 5.35
N VAL A 90 -11.90 8.79 6.25
CA VAL A 90 -10.84 7.82 5.94
C VAL A 90 -11.22 6.43 6.43
N VAL A 91 -10.99 5.43 5.58
CA VAL A 91 -11.03 4.01 5.94
C VAL A 91 -9.64 3.40 5.76
N GLY A 92 -9.10 2.82 6.83
CA GLY A 92 -7.79 2.18 6.83
C GLY A 92 -7.86 0.68 6.55
N LEU A 93 -6.99 0.19 5.67
CA LEU A 93 -6.86 -1.24 5.39
C LEU A 93 -5.86 -1.90 6.36
N PRO A 94 -6.18 -3.10 6.87
CA PRO A 94 -5.33 -3.81 7.82
C PRO A 94 -4.20 -4.59 7.13
N THR A 95 -3.08 -4.84 7.80
CA THR A 95 -2.72 -4.34 9.14
C THR A 95 -1.79 -3.14 9.03
N LEU A 96 -0.84 -3.18 8.11
CA LEU A 96 0.23 -2.19 7.98
C LEU A 96 -0.30 -0.83 7.56
N GLY A 97 -1.30 -0.79 6.66
CA GLY A 97 -1.99 0.43 6.25
C GLY A 97 -2.63 1.24 7.38
N LEU A 98 -2.96 0.62 8.51
CA LEU A 98 -3.49 1.32 9.68
C LEU A 98 -2.47 2.29 10.30
N SER A 99 -1.17 2.05 10.10
CA SER A 99 -0.08 2.94 10.52
C SER A 99 -0.13 4.29 9.80
N PHE A 100 -0.61 4.29 8.54
CA PHE A 100 -0.79 5.49 7.74
C PHE A 100 -2.18 6.08 7.87
N ALA A 101 -3.22 5.25 7.92
CA ALA A 101 -4.61 5.71 7.92
C ALA A 101 -4.94 6.68 9.07
N ALA A 102 -4.43 6.42 10.27
CA ALA A 102 -4.60 7.31 11.41
C ALA A 102 -3.97 8.70 11.16
N LEU A 103 -2.73 8.71 10.68
CA LEU A 103 -1.97 9.93 10.44
C LEU A 103 -2.50 10.74 9.25
N VAL A 104 -2.93 10.06 8.18
CA VAL A 104 -3.55 10.72 7.01
C VAL A 104 -4.89 11.33 7.42
N ALA A 105 -5.72 10.62 8.19
CA ALA A 105 -6.98 11.16 8.67
C ALA A 105 -6.79 12.41 9.53
N GLU A 106 -5.84 12.38 10.46
CA GLU A 106 -5.48 13.52 11.30
C GLU A 106 -5.08 14.75 10.46
N ARG A 107 -4.16 14.57 9.49
CA ARG A 107 -3.66 15.69 8.66
C ARG A 107 -4.65 16.23 7.63
N LEU A 108 -5.66 15.44 7.29
CA LEU A 108 -6.82 15.89 6.52
C LEU A 108 -7.86 16.62 7.40
N GLY A 109 -7.66 16.70 8.72
CA GLY A 109 -8.55 17.37 9.67
C GLY A 109 -9.74 16.51 10.11
N HIS A 110 -9.70 15.20 9.88
CA HIS A 110 -10.72 14.29 10.40
C HIS A 110 -10.40 13.92 11.85
N SER A 111 -11.39 14.02 12.74
CA SER A 111 -11.21 13.68 14.16
C SER A 111 -10.99 12.19 14.43
N ARG A 112 -11.31 11.32 13.45
CA ARG A 112 -11.17 9.87 13.52
C ARG A 112 -11.22 9.24 12.13
N TYR A 113 -10.85 7.97 12.05
CA TYR A 113 -10.96 7.12 10.85
C TYR A 113 -11.68 5.80 11.19
N ALA A 114 -12.11 5.07 10.16
CA ALA A 114 -12.69 3.73 10.31
C ALA A 114 -11.65 2.65 9.95
N PRO A 115 -11.06 1.92 10.91
CA PRO A 115 -10.21 0.78 10.62
C PRO A 115 -11.04 -0.43 10.17
N LEU A 116 -10.67 -1.05 9.04
CA LEU A 116 -11.07 -2.42 8.76
C LEU A 116 -10.14 -3.39 9.49
N GLY A 117 -10.62 -4.60 9.77
CA GLY A 117 -9.85 -5.63 10.47
C GLY A 117 -10.01 -7.01 9.85
N TYR A 118 -9.06 -7.90 10.13
CA TYR A 118 -9.16 -9.32 9.75
C TYR A 118 -9.81 -10.18 10.83
N SER A 119 -9.70 -9.81 12.11
CA SER A 119 -10.23 -10.61 13.22
C SER A 119 -11.72 -10.36 13.44
N LYS A 120 -12.50 -11.43 13.64
CA LYS A 120 -13.92 -11.35 14.04
C LYS A 120 -14.00 -11.16 15.55
N LYS A 121 -14.80 -10.21 16.01
CA LYS A 121 -15.21 -10.07 17.42
C LYS A 121 -16.64 -10.58 17.59
N PHE A 122 -17.06 -10.93 18.80
CA PHE A 122 -18.36 -11.59 19.02
C PHE A 122 -19.58 -10.75 18.61
N TRP A 123 -19.46 -9.42 18.56
CA TRP A 123 -20.53 -8.52 18.10
C TRP A 123 -20.48 -8.20 16.60
N TYR A 124 -19.47 -8.68 15.88
CA TYR A 124 -19.34 -8.43 14.45
C TYR A 124 -20.37 -9.26 13.67
N ARG A 125 -20.91 -8.64 12.62
CA ARG A 125 -21.91 -9.23 11.74
C ARG A 125 -21.27 -9.70 10.45
N ASP A 126 -21.69 -10.87 9.95
CA ASP A 126 -21.09 -11.45 8.75
C ASP A 126 -21.45 -10.66 7.49
N GLU A 127 -22.59 -9.96 7.49
CA GLU A 127 -23.00 -9.02 6.43
C GLU A 127 -22.02 -7.84 6.25
N LEU A 128 -21.29 -7.47 7.31
CA LEU A 128 -20.24 -6.44 7.30
C LEU A 128 -18.84 -7.05 7.16
N SER A 129 -18.73 -8.12 6.38
CA SER A 129 -17.46 -8.78 6.06
C SER A 129 -17.35 -9.14 4.57
N GLU A 130 -16.14 -9.17 4.02
CA GLU A 130 -15.85 -9.54 2.63
C GLU A 130 -14.58 -10.42 2.55
N PRO A 131 -14.58 -11.54 1.80
CA PRO A 131 -13.37 -12.33 1.58
C PRO A 131 -12.31 -11.58 0.76
N VAL A 132 -11.04 -11.77 1.11
CA VAL A 132 -9.87 -11.22 0.42
C VAL A 132 -9.22 -12.31 -0.44
N SER A 133 -9.95 -12.76 -1.47
CA SER A 133 -9.48 -13.65 -2.55
C SER A 133 -10.66 -14.04 -3.46
N SER A 134 -10.35 -14.60 -4.64
CA SER A 134 -11.35 -15.25 -5.50
C SER A 134 -12.01 -16.44 -4.80
N ILE A 135 -13.28 -16.69 -5.15
CA ILE A 135 -14.14 -17.78 -4.67
C ILE A 135 -13.54 -19.18 -4.94
N THR A 136 -12.54 -19.29 -5.82
CA THR A 136 -11.97 -20.57 -6.30
C THR A 136 -10.83 -21.15 -5.45
N SER A 137 -10.51 -20.59 -4.27
CA SER A 137 -9.43 -21.09 -3.39
C SER A 137 -10.02 -21.56 -2.04
N PRO A 138 -9.96 -22.88 -1.71
CA PRO A 138 -10.70 -23.47 -0.58
C PRO A 138 -10.12 -23.25 0.82
N GLU A 139 -8.94 -22.64 0.96
CA GLU A 139 -8.37 -22.39 2.29
C GLU A 139 -9.12 -21.25 2.98
N ALA A 140 -9.42 -21.43 4.28
CA ALA A 140 -10.20 -20.52 5.12
C ALA A 140 -9.83 -19.05 4.89
N GLY A 141 -10.57 -18.40 3.99
CA GLY A 141 -10.16 -17.13 3.40
C GLY A 141 -10.07 -16.03 4.44
N LYS A 142 -8.99 -15.24 4.37
CA LYS A 142 -8.87 -13.96 5.07
C LYS A 142 -10.09 -13.10 4.71
N ARG A 143 -10.87 -12.62 5.68
CA ARG A 143 -12.00 -11.70 5.41
C ARG A 143 -11.71 -10.33 6.02
N LEU A 144 -11.92 -9.27 5.25
CA LEU A 144 -12.03 -7.91 5.75
C LEU A 144 -13.35 -7.74 6.49
N ARG A 145 -13.33 -6.95 7.56
CA ARG A 145 -14.48 -6.75 8.44
C ARG A 145 -14.57 -5.30 8.86
N LEU A 146 -15.79 -4.76 8.84
CA LEU A 146 -16.14 -3.46 9.41
C LEU A 146 -16.85 -3.68 10.74
N ASP A 147 -16.41 -3.00 11.80
CA ASP A 147 -17.14 -3.00 13.07
C ASP A 147 -18.53 -2.34 12.85
N PRO A 148 -19.65 -3.00 13.21
CA PRO A 148 -20.98 -2.40 13.10
C PRO A 148 -21.12 -1.03 13.76
N ASN A 149 -20.36 -0.76 14.84
CA ASN A 149 -20.37 0.52 15.54
C ASN A 149 -19.72 1.66 14.75
N LEU A 150 -18.92 1.33 13.74
CA LEU A 150 -18.29 2.29 12.84
C LEU A 150 -19.10 2.52 11.56
N LEU A 151 -20.17 1.76 11.32
CA LEU A 151 -21.03 1.93 10.15
C LEU A 151 -21.56 3.37 9.97
N PRO A 152 -21.98 4.10 11.03
CA PRO A 152 -22.41 5.50 10.89
C PRO A 152 -21.32 6.45 10.39
N LEU A 153 -20.03 6.08 10.49
CA LEU A 153 -18.92 6.90 10.02
C LEU A 153 -18.75 6.85 8.49
N VAL A 154 -19.20 5.77 7.84
CA VAL A 154 -18.97 5.54 6.40
C VAL A 154 -20.26 5.59 5.58
N LYS A 155 -21.41 5.24 6.16
CA LYS A 155 -22.68 5.16 5.44
C LYS A 155 -23.07 6.51 4.84
N GLY A 156 -23.29 6.54 3.52
CA GLY A 156 -23.64 7.73 2.75
C GLY A 156 -22.48 8.71 2.51
N ARG A 157 -21.24 8.36 2.92
CA ARG A 157 -20.07 9.24 2.83
C ARG A 157 -19.17 8.86 1.66
N ARG A 158 -18.40 9.83 1.16
CA ARG A 158 -17.29 9.64 0.22
C ARG A 158 -16.03 9.21 0.96
N VAL A 159 -15.66 7.95 0.87
CA VAL A 159 -14.56 7.35 1.64
C VAL A 159 -13.24 7.41 0.87
N LEU A 160 -12.16 7.82 1.54
CA LEU A 160 -10.79 7.57 1.12
C LEU A 160 -10.31 6.24 1.70
N LEU A 161 -9.88 5.31 0.84
CA LEU A 161 -9.13 4.14 1.27
C LEU A 161 -7.67 4.49 1.52
N VAL A 162 -7.10 4.03 2.63
CA VAL A 162 -5.67 4.16 2.94
C VAL A 162 -5.06 2.80 3.20
N ASP A 163 -3.94 2.49 2.54
CA ASP A 163 -3.13 1.29 2.80
C ASP A 163 -1.63 1.61 2.78
N ASP A 164 -0.76 0.66 3.13
CA ASP A 164 0.68 0.82 2.97
C ASP A 164 1.13 0.59 1.53
N ALA A 165 0.57 -0.42 0.86
CA ALA A 165 0.89 -0.69 -0.53
C ALA A 165 -0.30 -1.24 -1.33
N ILE A 166 -0.32 -0.98 -2.64
CA ILE A 166 -1.20 -1.68 -3.58
C ILE A 166 -0.38 -2.50 -4.56
N SER A 167 -0.67 -3.80 -4.65
CA SER A 167 -0.01 -4.73 -5.59
C SER A 167 -1.00 -5.33 -6.58
N THR A 168 -1.71 -6.40 -6.21
CA THR A 168 -2.74 -7.02 -7.06
C THR A 168 -4.10 -6.34 -6.99
N GLY A 169 -4.31 -5.45 -6.01
CA GLY A 169 -5.60 -4.80 -5.77
C GLY A 169 -6.64 -5.66 -5.05
N ALA A 170 -6.34 -6.91 -4.69
CA ALA A 170 -7.32 -7.83 -4.09
C ALA A 170 -7.94 -7.30 -2.78
N THR A 171 -7.13 -6.74 -1.88
CA THR A 171 -7.62 -6.14 -0.63
C THR A 171 -8.45 -4.89 -0.89
N ALA A 172 -8.03 -4.03 -1.81
CA ALA A 172 -8.74 -2.81 -2.18
C ALA A 172 -10.11 -3.13 -2.80
N LEU A 173 -10.19 -4.13 -3.67
CA LEU A 173 -11.45 -4.59 -4.26
C LEU A 173 -12.41 -5.19 -3.22
N ALA A 174 -11.88 -5.98 -2.27
CA ALA A 174 -12.69 -6.49 -1.16
C ALA A 174 -13.20 -5.36 -0.26
N ALA A 175 -12.36 -4.35 0.03
CA ALA A 175 -12.76 -3.17 0.78
C ALA A 175 -13.85 -2.38 0.06
N PHE A 176 -13.71 -2.18 -1.26
CA PHE A 176 -14.74 -1.54 -2.09
C PHE A 176 -16.08 -2.26 -1.96
N ARG A 177 -16.14 -3.56 -2.22
CA ARG A 177 -17.38 -4.34 -2.16
C ARG A 177 -18.03 -4.28 -0.77
N LEU A 178 -17.22 -4.35 0.29
CA LEU A 178 -17.70 -4.20 1.65
C LEU A 178 -18.31 -2.82 1.90
N LEU A 179 -17.60 -1.76 1.52
CA LEU A 179 -18.00 -0.38 1.74
C LEU A 179 -19.21 0.02 0.90
N GLU A 180 -19.29 -0.45 -0.34
CA GLU A 180 -20.44 -0.25 -1.23
C GLU A 180 -21.70 -0.85 -0.59
N ARG A 181 -21.64 -2.10 -0.10
CA ARG A 181 -22.76 -2.72 0.64
C ARG A 181 -23.07 -2.02 1.96
N ALA A 182 -22.07 -1.43 2.61
CA ALA A 182 -22.25 -0.58 3.79
C ALA A 182 -22.87 0.79 3.47
N GLY A 183 -23.11 1.08 2.18
CA GLY A 183 -23.72 2.32 1.69
C GLY A 183 -22.75 3.49 1.54
N ALA A 184 -21.44 3.24 1.52
CA ALA A 184 -20.43 4.25 1.25
C ALA A 184 -20.11 4.34 -0.25
N ARG A 185 -19.46 5.43 -0.67
CA ARG A 185 -18.94 5.61 -2.04
C ARG A 185 -17.45 5.87 -1.97
N LEU A 186 -16.64 5.30 -2.87
CA LEU A 186 -15.21 5.61 -2.87
C LEU A 186 -14.95 6.96 -3.52
N ALA A 187 -14.17 7.80 -2.84
CA ALA A 187 -13.56 9.00 -3.40
C ALA A 187 -12.29 8.66 -4.18
N GLY A 188 -11.52 7.71 -3.65
CA GLY A 188 -10.26 7.24 -4.19
C GLY A 188 -9.51 6.41 -3.16
N MET A 189 -8.24 6.15 -3.45
CA MET A 189 -7.32 5.42 -2.58
C MET A 189 -5.98 6.12 -2.55
N VAL A 190 -5.33 6.13 -1.39
CA VAL A 190 -3.93 6.52 -1.27
C VAL A 190 -3.13 5.44 -0.56
N VAL A 191 -1.92 5.19 -1.04
CA VAL A 191 -0.97 4.25 -0.45
C VAL A 191 0.41 4.86 -0.30
N ALA A 192 1.27 4.30 0.55
CA ALA A 192 2.67 4.71 0.52
C ALA A 192 3.33 4.24 -0.79
N MET A 193 3.09 2.99 -1.20
CA MET A 193 3.74 2.36 -2.34
C MET A 193 2.74 1.79 -3.36
N LYS A 194 2.81 2.23 -4.63
CA LYS A 194 2.32 1.41 -5.75
C LYS A 194 3.36 0.36 -6.09
N GLN A 195 3.05 -0.91 -5.89
CA GLN A 195 3.93 -2.02 -6.24
C GLN A 195 3.45 -2.63 -7.55
N THR A 196 3.98 -2.10 -8.66
CA THR A 196 3.57 -2.37 -10.04
C THR A 196 2.19 -1.83 -10.45
N ASN A 197 1.83 -2.04 -11.72
CA ASN A 197 0.52 -1.74 -12.30
C ASN A 197 -0.51 -2.90 -12.26
N ARG A 198 -0.18 -4.03 -11.60
CA ARG A 198 -1.04 -5.24 -11.61
C ARG A 198 -2.44 -5.04 -11.04
N TRP A 199 -2.62 -4.04 -10.18
CA TRP A 199 -3.91 -3.73 -9.56
C TRP A 199 -4.92 -3.08 -10.52
N ILE A 200 -4.46 -2.48 -11.63
CA ILE A 200 -5.32 -1.68 -12.52
C ILE A 200 -6.48 -2.52 -13.04
N ALA A 201 -6.21 -3.73 -13.54
CA ALA A 201 -7.25 -4.61 -14.06
C ALA A 201 -8.27 -5.03 -12.99
N ALA A 202 -7.81 -5.25 -11.74
CA ALA A 202 -8.69 -5.63 -10.63
C ALA A 202 -9.59 -4.49 -10.15
N MET A 203 -9.14 -3.23 -10.35
CA MET A 203 -9.86 -2.03 -9.94
C MET A 203 -10.63 -1.36 -11.09
N ALA A 204 -10.61 -1.94 -12.30
CA ALA A 204 -11.33 -1.44 -13.45
C ALA A 204 -12.84 -1.36 -13.15
N GLY A 205 -13.45 -0.20 -13.42
CA GLY A 205 -14.85 0.09 -13.08
C GLY A 205 -15.13 0.40 -11.61
N VAL A 206 -14.11 0.33 -10.73
CA VAL A 206 -14.20 0.69 -9.31
C VAL A 206 -13.55 2.04 -9.04
N LEU A 207 -12.28 2.19 -9.43
CA LEU A 207 -11.53 3.43 -9.37
C LEU A 207 -10.73 3.58 -10.65
N ALA A 208 -10.76 4.76 -11.25
CA ALA A 208 -9.85 5.09 -12.35
C ALA A 208 -8.39 5.14 -11.83
N PRO A 209 -7.37 4.85 -12.65
CA PRO A 209 -5.99 4.79 -12.18
C PRO A 209 -5.49 6.05 -11.47
N GLU A 210 -5.95 7.23 -11.88
CA GLU A 210 -5.67 8.54 -11.30
C GLU A 210 -6.32 8.78 -9.93
N GLN A 211 -7.31 7.97 -9.56
CA GLN A 211 -7.94 8.01 -8.24
C GLN A 211 -7.20 7.12 -7.22
N VAL A 212 -6.20 6.35 -7.67
CA VAL A 212 -5.27 5.62 -6.81
C VAL A 212 -3.96 6.40 -6.80
N ARG A 213 -3.65 7.05 -5.68
CA ARG A 213 -2.48 7.91 -5.51
C ARG A 213 -1.46 7.27 -4.58
N ALA A 214 -0.20 7.72 -4.64
CA ALA A 214 0.82 7.17 -3.77
C ALA A 214 1.96 8.14 -3.46
N ALA A 215 2.70 7.89 -2.38
CA ALA A 215 3.92 8.63 -2.10
C ALA A 215 5.06 8.26 -3.08
N TYR A 216 5.11 7.00 -3.53
CA TYR A 216 6.08 6.52 -4.51
C TYR A 216 5.63 5.21 -5.20
N GLY A 217 6.38 4.81 -6.22
CA GLY A 217 6.12 3.65 -7.06
C GLY A 217 7.33 2.72 -7.16
N CYS A 218 7.09 1.42 -7.31
CA CYS A 218 8.15 0.42 -7.49
C CYS A 218 7.77 -0.56 -8.61
N PRO A 219 8.72 -0.88 -9.52
CA PRO A 219 8.50 -1.85 -10.57
C PRO A 219 8.63 -3.28 -10.03
N LEU A 220 8.30 -4.25 -10.88
CA LEU A 220 8.79 -5.61 -10.77
C LEU A 220 10.26 -5.63 -11.22
N PHE A 221 11.05 -6.54 -10.65
CA PHE A 221 12.43 -6.75 -11.08
C PHE A 221 12.58 -8.15 -11.66
N THR A 222 13.47 -8.31 -12.64
CA THR A 222 13.86 -9.59 -13.21
C THR A 222 15.34 -9.86 -12.98
N LEU A 223 15.69 -11.10 -12.69
CA LEU A 223 17.07 -11.52 -12.46
C LEU A 223 17.85 -11.57 -13.79
N ARG A 224 19.00 -10.91 -13.84
CA ARG A 224 20.02 -11.06 -14.89
C ARG A 224 21.36 -11.49 -14.27
N GLU A 225 22.39 -11.64 -15.09
CA GLU A 225 23.72 -12.13 -14.67
C GLU A 225 24.36 -11.31 -13.54
N ASP A 226 24.10 -10.00 -13.51
CA ASP A 226 24.76 -9.03 -12.63
C ASP A 226 23.87 -8.48 -11.50
N GLY A 227 22.59 -8.84 -11.48
CA GLY A 227 21.63 -8.50 -10.43
C GLY A 227 20.18 -8.36 -10.91
N TRP A 228 19.38 -7.64 -10.13
CA TRP A 228 17.99 -7.32 -10.40
C TRP A 228 17.86 -6.10 -11.32
N TRP A 229 17.11 -6.28 -12.40
CA TRP A 229 16.81 -5.22 -13.36
C TRP A 229 15.33 -4.85 -13.29
N PRO A 230 14.98 -3.55 -13.21
CA PRO A 230 13.59 -3.13 -13.24
C PRO A 230 12.95 -3.51 -14.59
N VAL A 231 11.70 -3.97 -14.51
CA VAL A 231 10.85 -4.18 -15.68
C VAL A 231 10.08 -2.88 -15.90
N GLU A 232 10.60 -2.01 -16.75
CA GLU A 232 10.10 -0.63 -16.96
C GLU A 232 8.58 -0.57 -17.21
N ALA A 233 8.03 -1.47 -18.01
CA ALA A 233 6.59 -1.53 -18.30
C ALA A 233 5.70 -1.77 -17.05
N THR A 234 6.30 -2.17 -15.93
CA THR A 234 5.60 -2.38 -14.66
C THR A 234 5.76 -1.22 -13.68
N LEU A 235 6.63 -0.25 -13.96
CA LEU A 235 6.78 0.93 -13.12
C LEU A 235 5.47 1.71 -13.11
N PRO A 236 4.86 1.96 -11.93
CA PRO A 236 3.60 2.66 -11.87
C PRO A 236 3.80 4.17 -11.93
N ASP A 237 2.85 4.85 -12.56
CA ASP A 237 2.76 6.31 -12.50
C ASP A 237 2.39 6.75 -11.08
N VAL A 238 3.15 7.69 -10.55
CA VAL A 238 2.91 8.35 -9.26
C VAL A 238 2.61 9.81 -9.58
N PRO A 239 1.33 10.23 -9.49
CA PRO A 239 0.98 11.64 -9.64
C PRO A 239 1.56 12.49 -8.51
#